data_AF-A0A835M1T2-F1
#
_entry.id   AF-A0A835M1T2-F1
#
_cell.length_a   1.000
_cell.length_b   1.000
_cell.length_c   1.000
_cell.angle_alpha   90.00
_cell.angle_beta   90.00
_cell.angle_gamma   90.00
#
_symmetry.space_group_name_H-M   'P 1'
#
loop_
_entity.id
_entity.type
_entity.pdbx_description
1 polymer ?
#
loop_
_entity_poly.entity_id
_entity_poly.type
_entity_poly.pdbx_seq_one_letter_code
_entity_poly.pdbx_strand_id
1 'polypeptide(L)'
;MRAGLSALYTGSTLFSLVVMYAKEMIATAIDTSSVTNEWAMAEVIKHPQVLHNIQNKLDSVVGRNRMVTESDLPHLNYLRFVVRETF
;
A
#
# COMPACT_ATOMS: atom_id res chain seq x y z
N MET A 1 -22.70 4.87 44.28
CA MET A 1 -21.32 4.85 43.75
C MET A 1 -21.05 3.81 42.66
N ARG A 2 -21.74 2.64 42.59
CA ARG A 2 -21.46 1.61 41.57
C ARG A 2 -21.77 1.98 40.11
N ALA A 3 -22.80 2.80 39.85
CA ALA A 3 -23.24 3.12 38.49
C ALA A 3 -22.26 4.02 37.69
N GLY A 4 -21.46 4.84 38.37
CA GLY A 4 -20.46 5.71 37.72
C GLY A 4 -19.22 4.94 37.25
N LEU A 5 -18.80 3.91 38.00
CA LEU A 5 -17.66 3.07 37.63
C LEU A 5 -17.99 2.17 36.43
N SER A 6 -19.21 1.64 36.36
CA SER A 6 -19.65 0.81 35.22
C SER A 6 -19.71 1.60 33.92
N ALA A 7 -20.19 2.85 33.94
CA ALA A 7 -20.24 3.70 32.75
C ALA A 7 -18.84 4.06 32.22
N LEU A 8 -17.88 4.33 33.12
CA LEU A 8 -16.47 4.57 32.76
C LEU A 8 -15.80 3.31 32.17
N TYR A 9 -16.10 2.14 32.73
CA TYR A 9 -15.58 0.86 32.23
C TYR A 9 -16.18 0.49 30.87
N THR A 10 -17.48 0.73 30.66
CA THR A 10 -18.13 0.52 29.36
C THR A 10 -17.52 1.43 28.29
N GLY A 11 -17.26 2.71 28.63
CA GLY A 11 -16.58 3.65 27.72
C GLY A 11 -15.15 3.22 27.35
N SER A 12 -14.36 2.76 28.33
CA SER A 12 -13.00 2.28 28.08
C SER A 12 -12.96 0.96 27.31
N THR A 13 -13.91 0.05 27.55
CA THR A 13 -14.03 -1.20 26.78
C THR A 13 -14.46 -0.94 25.35
N LEU A 14 -15.39 0.01 25.12
CA LEU A 14 -15.86 0.34 23.78
C LEU A 14 -14.75 0.98 22.95
N PHE A 15 -13.99 1.90 23.55
CA PHE A 15 -12.80 2.48 22.93
C PHE A 15 -11.75 1.41 22.59
N SER A 16 -11.50 0.48 23.52
CA SER A 16 -10.55 -0.62 23.29
C SER A 16 -11.00 -1.55 22.15
N LEU A 17 -12.30 -1.86 22.05
CA LEU A 17 -12.86 -2.66 20.95
C LEU A 17 -12.73 -1.94 19.61
N VAL A 18 -13.01 -0.64 19.55
CA VAL A 18 -12.86 0.15 18.31
C VAL A 18 -11.40 0.16 17.85
N VAL A 19 -10.46 0.38 18.76
CA VAL A 19 -9.02 0.36 18.43
C VAL A 19 -8.57 -1.04 18.00
N MET A 20 -9.08 -2.10 18.63
CA MET A 20 -8.79 -3.49 18.24
C MET A 20 -9.27 -3.77 16.82
N TYR A 21 -10.51 -3.41 16.50
CA TYR A 21 -11.10 -3.65 15.18
C TYR A 21 -10.38 -2.87 14.07
N ALA A 22 -10.04 -1.60 14.34
CA ALA A 22 -9.26 -0.79 13.41
C ALA A 22 -7.87 -1.38 13.14
N LYS A 23 -7.22 -1.92 14.17
CA LYS A 23 -5.91 -2.57 14.03
C LYS A 23 -5.99 -3.84 13.19
N GLU A 24 -7.00 -4.68 13.40
CA GLU A 24 -7.18 -5.89 12.59
C GLU A 24 -7.38 -5.56 11.12
N MET A 25 -8.23 -4.58 10.82
CA MET A 25 -8.48 -4.14 9.44
C MET A 25 -7.21 -3.61 8.76
N ILE A 26 -6.42 -2.81 9.47
CA ILE A 26 -5.14 -2.29 8.98
C ILE A 26 -4.13 -3.41 8.78
N ALA A 27 -4.00 -4.34 9.73
CA ALA A 27 -3.07 -5.45 9.64
C ALA A 27 -3.37 -6.34 8.42
N THR A 28 -4.64 -6.71 8.21
CA THR A 28 -5.03 -7.53 7.04
C THR A 28 -4.79 -6.80 5.72
N ALA A 29 -5.03 -5.49 5.67
CA ALA A 29 -4.72 -4.68 4.49
C ALA A 29 -3.21 -4.58 4.21
N ILE A 30 -2.39 -4.50 5.25
CA ILE A 30 -0.92 -4.49 5.14
C ILE A 30 -0.40 -5.85 4.69
N ASP A 31 -0.84 -6.95 5.29
CA ASP A 31 -0.36 -8.30 4.96
C ASP A 31 -0.63 -8.63 3.49
N THR A 32 -1.82 -8.30 2.98
CA THR A 32 -2.17 -8.53 1.57
C THR A 32 -1.38 -7.63 0.60
N SER A 33 -1.20 -6.35 0.93
CA SER A 33 -0.43 -5.43 0.08
C SER A 33 1.08 -5.70 0.11
N SER A 34 1.62 -6.20 1.23
CA SER A 34 3.04 -6.58 1.36
C SER A 34 3.39 -7.72 0.42
N VAL A 35 2.56 -8.76 0.36
CA VAL A 35 2.75 -9.90 -0.55
C VAL A 35 2.73 -9.45 -2.01
N THR A 36 1.78 -8.59 -2.39
CA THR A 36 1.74 -8.03 -3.76
C THR A 36 3.00 -7.23 -4.08
N ASN A 37 3.48 -6.41 -3.14
CA ASN A 37 4.66 -5.58 -3.38
C ASN A 37 5.93 -6.44 -3.50
N GLU A 38 6.06 -7.49 -2.70
CA GLU A 38 7.14 -8.46 -2.79
C GLU A 38 7.13 -9.19 -4.14
N TRP A 39 5.97 -9.70 -4.58
CA TRP A 39 5.85 -10.35 -5.88
C TRP A 39 6.12 -9.39 -7.04
N ALA A 40 5.64 -8.14 -6.97
CA ALA A 40 5.90 -7.14 -8.00
C ALA A 40 7.39 -6.82 -8.12
N MET A 41 8.08 -6.65 -6.99
CA MET A 41 9.53 -6.44 -6.98
C MET A 41 10.28 -7.68 -7.48
N ALA A 42 9.89 -8.88 -7.07
CA ALA A 42 10.51 -10.13 -7.50
C ALA A 42 10.36 -10.35 -9.01
N GLU A 43 9.16 -10.10 -9.57
CA GLU A 43 8.87 -10.26 -11.00
C GLU A 43 9.65 -9.24 -11.84
N VAL A 44 9.72 -7.98 -11.38
CA VAL A 44 10.49 -6.93 -12.04
C VAL A 44 11.99 -7.21 -12.01
N ILE A 45 12.53 -7.74 -10.90
CA ILE A 45 13.95 -8.13 -10.79
C ILE A 45 14.26 -9.33 -11.69
N LYS A 46 13.34 -10.29 -11.78
CA LYS A 46 13.46 -11.50 -12.61
C LYS A 46 13.44 -11.20 -14.11
N HIS A 47 12.79 -10.10 -14.51
CA HIS A 47 12.69 -9.66 -15.90
C HIS A 47 13.44 -8.34 -16.17
N PRO A 48 14.78 -8.37 -16.33
CA PRO A 48 15.60 -7.16 -16.50
C PRO A 48 15.23 -6.33 -17.73
N GLN A 49 14.67 -6.94 -18.78
CA GLN A 49 14.13 -6.20 -19.94
C GLN A 49 12.91 -5.34 -19.57
N VAL A 50 12.04 -5.85 -18.69
CA VAL A 50 10.86 -5.12 -18.20
C VAL A 50 11.32 -3.99 -17.28
N LEU A 51 12.27 -4.25 -16.39
CA LEU A 51 12.89 -3.22 -15.55
C LEU A 51 13.51 -2.08 -16.38
N HIS A 52 14.27 -2.42 -17.43
CA HIS A 52 14.90 -1.43 -18.30
C HIS A 52 13.86 -0.59 -19.07
N ASN A 53 12.78 -1.23 -19.55
CA ASN A 53 11.67 -0.52 -20.20
C ASN A 53 10.92 0.42 -19.24
N ILE A 54 10.73 0.00 -17.99
CA ILE A 54 10.12 0.83 -16.95
C ILE A 54 11.02 2.04 -16.65
N GLN A 55 12.31 1.82 -16.43
CA GLN A 55 13.28 2.90 -16.17
C GLN A 55 13.33 3.91 -17.32
N ASN A 56 13.36 3.43 -18.58
CA ASN A 56 13.35 4.30 -19.75
C ASN A 56 12.04 5.10 -19.87
N LYS A 57 10.89 4.49 -19.56
CA LYS A 57 9.60 5.21 -19.51
C LYS A 57 9.60 6.25 -18.40
N LEU A 58 10.09 5.90 -17.21
CA LEU A 58 10.19 6.82 -16.07
C LEU A 58 11.06 8.03 -16.41
N ASP A 59 12.24 7.78 -16.98
CA ASP A 59 13.16 8.82 -17.43
C ASP A 59 12.53 9.74 -18.49
N SER A 60 11.67 9.19 -19.37
CA SER A 60 10.97 9.98 -20.39
C SER A 60 9.82 10.84 -19.86
N VAL A 61 9.09 10.37 -18.83
CA VAL A 61 7.87 11.04 -18.32
C VAL A 61 8.19 11.98 -17.16
N VAL A 62 9.05 11.56 -16.25
CA VAL A 62 9.36 12.29 -15.01
C VAL A 62 10.67 13.05 -15.12
N GLY A 63 11.63 12.50 -15.88
CA GLY A 63 13.01 12.97 -15.92
C GLY A 63 13.80 12.59 -14.67
N ARG A 64 15.13 12.63 -14.74
CA ARG A 64 16.02 12.22 -13.62
C ARG A 64 16.15 13.24 -12.49
N ASN A 65 15.49 14.39 -12.62
CA ASN A 65 15.71 15.54 -11.75
C ASN A 65 14.69 15.66 -10.61
N ARG A 66 13.70 14.78 -10.53
CA ARG A 66 12.66 14.80 -9.48
C ARG A 66 12.15 13.39 -9.16
N MET A 67 11.60 13.21 -7.96
CA MET A 67 10.88 11.99 -7.59
C MET A 67 9.53 11.91 -8.32
N VAL A 68 9.06 10.68 -8.54
CA VAL A 68 7.74 10.40 -9.12
C VAL A 68 6.65 10.93 -8.20
N THR A 69 5.67 11.61 -8.77
CA THR A 69 4.48 12.11 -8.06
C THR A 69 3.22 11.41 -8.56
N GLU A 70 2.14 11.41 -7.77
CA GLU A 70 0.88 10.74 -8.17
C GLU A 70 0.32 11.27 -9.49
N SER A 71 0.56 12.55 -9.83
CA SER A 71 0.19 13.16 -11.10
C SER A 71 0.88 12.55 -12.34
N ASP A 72 1.97 11.80 -12.14
CA ASP A 72 2.71 11.11 -13.21
C ASP A 72 2.17 9.70 -13.48
N LEU A 73 1.45 9.10 -12.51
CA LEU A 73 0.85 7.76 -12.62
C LEU A 73 -0.05 7.58 -13.86
N PRO A 74 -0.89 8.54 -14.29
CA PRO A 74 -1.70 8.41 -15.51
C PRO A 74 -0.86 8.23 -16.78
N HIS A 75 0.36 8.77 -16.80
CA HIS A 75 1.27 8.70 -17.94
C HIS A 75 2.15 7.44 -17.91
N LEU A 76 2.22 6.74 -16.78
CA LEU A 76 2.95 5.48 -16.58
C LEU A 76 2.07 4.25 -16.83
N ASN A 77 1.36 4.23 -17.96
CA ASN A 77 0.45 3.12 -18.32
C ASN A 77 1.14 1.75 -18.32
N TYR A 78 2.41 1.68 -18.73
CA TYR A 78 3.18 0.43 -18.74
C TYR A 78 3.42 -0.11 -17.33
N LEU A 79 3.70 0.77 -16.37
CA LEU A 79 3.85 0.39 -14.95
C LEU A 79 2.52 -0.17 -14.42
N ARG A 80 1.39 0.45 -14.81
CA ARG A 80 0.04 -0.02 -14.45
C ARG A 80 -0.29 -1.39 -15.03
N PHE A 81 0.17 -1.71 -16.24
CA PHE A 81 0.01 -3.05 -16.84
C PHE A 81 0.84 -4.10 -16.11
N VAL A 82 2.09 -3.80 -15.76
CA VAL A 82 2.95 -4.72 -15.00
C VAL A 82 2.36 -5.02 -13.63
N VAL A 83 1.90 -3.99 -12.91
CA VAL A 83 1.21 -4.16 -11.62
C VAL A 83 -0.06 -5.00 -11.76
N ARG A 84 -0.84 -4.80 -12.83
CA ARG A 84 -2.04 -5.61 -13.11
C ARG A 84 -1.74 -7.07 -13.45
N GLU A 85 -0.60 -7.37 -14.07
CA GLU A 85 -0.21 -8.74 -14.39
C GLU A 85 0.33 -9.48 -13.15
N THR A 86 0.72 -8.74 -12.10
CA THR A 86 1.17 -9.32 -10.82
C THR A 86 0.01 -9.67 -9.88
N PHE A 87 -1.23 -9.27 -10.23
CA PHE A 87 -2.48 -9.53 -9.50
C PHE A 87 -3.30 -10.62 -10.21
#